data_AF-A0A7S4AIT2-F1
#
_entry.id   AF-A0A7S4AIT2-F1
#
_cell.length_a   1.000
_cell.length_b   1.000
_cell.length_c   1.000
_cell.angle_alpha   90.00
_cell.angle_beta   90.00
_cell.angle_gamma   90.00
#
_symmetry.space_group_name_H-M   'P 1'
#
loop_
_entity.id
_entity.type
_entity.pdbx_description
1 polymer ?
#
loop_
_entity_poly.entity_id
_entity_poly.type
_entity_poly.pdbx_seq_one_letter_code
_entity_poly.pdbx_strand_id
1 'polypeptide(L)'
;MIGVLASILLLSSLSVEGFVVPRKSTSSIDINNDVWKSRRREERSHTGAAALFLSSVNADEFLGQPNTKISRSSDDDYDDSSSIITTMPTTTFSLDENESTRKAATIGEGKDLTAATTTTATTNKRKKFTPFQHAVRAMPILTTVAYLYDPVPLDNLVANIYSAIYNWDVAQVPLFEAEEAVFGFFTWIILFSSLHLVLGEQKTKESRFDGELPHKPFEWAEPQNFQLWFNPTASYLGSIWFYLTFLHEKPPLPELAPTFGVLAVETLFGIFMYDLCFMPIHYLMHNLKIGSFRKVHGYHHRSGNTLNALETVQHSYIDGFLQVFVNIMVQQISPFGGAKHVMSRLLHNLSVTYLLSEAHSGYRDLPWMSHNLFPEILGGAPRHEAHHHNGRVYYQQYFKYIDDFFGFVEKEGDERKTVQRGVERRKKEQQEQLQLQQQQEGKDGLAGSSS
;
A
#
# COMPACT_ATOMS: atom_id res chain seq x y z
N MET A 1 -11.57 -1.16 4.93
CA MET A 1 -12.38 -0.20 5.72
C MET A 1 -13.80 -0.70 6.01
N ILE A 2 -14.66 -0.99 5.01
CA ILE A 2 -16.01 -1.52 5.27
C ILE A 2 -15.99 -2.98 5.74
N GLY A 3 -15.03 -3.83 5.34
CA GLY A 3 -14.87 -5.15 5.98
C GLY A 3 -14.52 -5.07 7.46
N VAL A 4 -13.72 -4.09 7.86
CA VAL A 4 -13.37 -3.81 9.27
C VAL A 4 -14.56 -3.20 10.02
N LEU A 5 -15.22 -2.19 9.44
CA LEU A 5 -16.44 -1.60 10.01
C LEU A 5 -17.61 -2.59 10.04
N ALA A 6 -17.74 -3.48 9.05
CA ALA A 6 -18.75 -4.53 8.99
C ALA A 6 -18.43 -5.65 9.99
N SER A 7 -17.17 -6.03 10.18
CA SER A 7 -16.77 -6.95 11.26
C SER A 7 -16.98 -6.34 12.65
N ILE A 8 -16.73 -5.04 12.83
CA ILE A 8 -17.05 -4.29 14.06
C ILE A 8 -18.57 -4.18 14.26
N LEU A 9 -19.34 -3.99 13.18
CA LEU A 9 -20.81 -3.99 13.21
C LEU A 9 -21.41 -5.39 13.45
N LEU A 10 -20.77 -6.45 12.94
CA LEU A 10 -21.16 -7.84 13.17
C LEU A 10 -20.87 -8.25 14.63
N LEU A 11 -19.70 -7.87 15.17
CA LEU A 11 -19.34 -8.08 16.57
C LEU A 11 -20.23 -7.28 17.53
N SER A 12 -20.64 -6.08 17.16
CA SER A 12 -21.61 -5.30 17.95
C SER A 12 -23.02 -5.87 17.86
N SER A 13 -23.44 -6.47 16.74
CA SER A 13 -24.72 -7.20 16.65
C SER A 13 -24.78 -8.48 17.48
N LEU A 14 -23.63 -9.08 17.79
CA LEU A 14 -23.51 -10.22 18.71
C LEU A 14 -23.41 -9.79 20.20
N SER A 15 -23.35 -8.49 20.49
CA SER A 15 -23.11 -7.93 21.84
C SER A 15 -24.29 -7.13 22.42
N VAL A 16 -25.46 -7.11 21.75
CA VAL A 16 -26.59 -6.26 22.17
C VAL A 16 -27.39 -6.81 23.37
N GLU A 17 -27.12 -8.02 23.85
CA GLU A 17 -27.73 -8.54 25.09
C GLU A 17 -26.67 -9.01 26.08
N GLY A 18 -26.06 -8.10 26.84
CA GLY A 18 -25.46 -8.49 28.13
C GLY A 18 -24.20 -7.78 28.63
N PHE A 19 -23.49 -6.99 27.82
CA PHE A 19 -22.24 -6.37 28.26
C PHE A 19 -22.40 -4.89 28.63
N VAL A 20 -23.10 -4.62 29.73
CA VAL A 20 -23.04 -3.30 30.40
C VAL A 20 -21.79 -3.30 31.27
N VAL A 21 -20.70 -2.74 30.76
CA VAL A 21 -19.53 -2.42 31.60
C VAL A 21 -19.99 -1.39 32.65
N PRO A 22 -19.82 -1.62 33.95
CA PRO A 22 -20.19 -0.65 34.96
C PRO A 22 -19.41 0.64 34.72
N ARG A 23 -20.11 1.73 34.37
CA ARG A 23 -19.50 3.06 34.37
C ARG A 23 -19.03 3.34 35.80
N LYS A 24 -17.72 3.49 36.01
CA LYS A 24 -17.25 4.22 37.20
C LYS A 24 -17.85 5.63 37.09
N SER A 25 -18.62 6.01 38.09
CA SER A 25 -19.29 7.32 38.18
C SER A 25 -18.27 8.45 38.01
N THR A 26 -18.14 8.99 36.81
CA THR A 26 -17.51 10.28 36.57
C THR A 26 -18.58 11.36 36.66
N SER A 27 -18.32 12.36 37.49
CA SER A 27 -19.14 13.56 37.64
C SER A 27 -19.37 14.21 36.29
N SER A 28 -20.61 14.60 35.99
CA SER A 28 -20.97 15.33 34.77
C SER A 28 -20.14 16.61 34.66
N ILE A 29 -19.25 16.68 33.67
CA ILE A 29 -18.54 17.90 33.31
C ILE A 29 -19.42 18.66 32.33
N ASP A 30 -19.75 19.90 32.67
CA ASP A 30 -20.52 20.83 31.85
C ASP A 30 -19.65 21.33 30.68
N ILE A 31 -20.05 21.03 29.44
CA ILE A 31 -19.21 21.15 28.23
C ILE A 31 -19.19 22.59 27.66
N ASN A 32 -19.91 23.53 28.24
CA ASN A 32 -19.95 24.90 27.73
C ASN A 32 -18.97 25.83 28.47
N ASN A 33 -17.70 25.85 28.05
CA ASN A 33 -16.83 27.06 27.88
C ASN A 33 -15.32 26.83 28.04
N ASP A 34 -14.85 25.68 28.55
CA ASP A 34 -13.44 25.55 28.95
C ASP A 34 -12.48 24.96 27.88
N VAL A 35 -13.00 24.30 26.85
CA VAL A 35 -12.18 23.61 25.83
C VAL A 35 -11.36 24.58 24.96
N TRP A 36 -11.82 25.82 24.77
CA TRP A 36 -11.12 26.80 23.93
C TRP A 36 -10.01 27.57 24.64
N LYS A 37 -9.98 27.58 26.00
CA LYS A 37 -8.96 28.31 26.76
C LYS A 37 -7.73 27.47 27.06
N SER A 38 -7.84 26.15 27.19
CA SER A 38 -6.70 25.26 27.41
C SER A 38 -5.80 25.13 26.18
N ARG A 39 -6.39 25.06 24.97
CA ARG A 39 -5.65 24.87 23.71
C ARG A 39 -4.67 26.00 23.38
N ARG A 40 -4.91 27.23 23.85
CA ARG A 40 -4.05 28.40 23.56
C ARG A 40 -2.80 28.49 24.44
N ARG A 41 -2.67 27.66 25.48
CA ARG A 41 -1.53 27.67 26.40
C ARG A 41 -0.40 26.71 25.98
N GLU A 42 -0.73 25.69 25.19
CA GLU A 42 0.20 24.62 24.80
C GLU A 42 0.94 24.89 23.47
N GLU A 43 0.38 25.73 22.59
CA GLU A 43 1.03 26.11 21.32
C GLU A 43 2.30 26.96 21.47
N ARG A 44 2.66 27.41 22.68
CA ARG A 44 3.88 28.21 22.90
C ARG A 44 5.15 27.42 23.25
N SER A 45 5.09 26.10 23.45
CA SER A 45 6.28 25.30 23.86
C SER A 45 6.90 24.41 22.78
N HIS A 46 6.32 24.25 21.58
CA HIS A 46 6.74 23.20 20.64
C HIS A 46 7.29 23.65 19.27
N THR A 47 7.59 24.93 19.05
CA THR A 47 8.12 25.41 17.75
C THR A 47 9.63 25.15 17.52
N GLY A 48 10.33 24.41 18.40
CA GLY A 48 11.78 24.22 18.32
C GLY A 48 12.29 22.87 17.80
N ALA A 49 11.48 21.81 17.80
CA ALA A 49 11.99 20.45 17.62
C ALA A 49 12.01 19.92 16.16
N ALA A 50 11.31 20.58 15.23
CA ALA A 50 11.14 20.07 13.86
C ALA A 50 12.30 20.38 12.90
N ALA A 51 13.27 21.23 13.27
CA ALA A 51 14.27 21.78 12.34
C ALA A 51 15.66 21.10 12.37
N LEU A 52 15.90 20.09 13.21
CA LEU A 52 17.26 19.55 13.45
C LEU A 52 17.56 18.16 12.86
N PHE A 53 16.65 17.54 12.10
CA PHE A 53 16.80 16.12 11.73
C PHE A 53 17.39 15.82 10.34
N LEU A 54 17.87 16.81 9.58
CA LEU A 54 18.38 16.61 8.21
C LEU A 54 19.92 16.57 8.07
N SER A 55 20.69 16.47 9.15
CA SER A 55 22.14 16.32 9.03
C SER A 55 22.71 15.31 10.03
N SER A 56 22.88 14.06 9.59
CA SER A 56 24.00 13.16 9.87
C SER A 56 23.56 11.70 10.03
N VAL A 57 23.70 10.91 8.96
CA VAL A 57 24.01 9.48 9.06
C VAL A 57 24.92 9.13 7.89
N ASN A 58 26.22 8.93 8.17
CA ASN A 58 27.17 8.29 7.26
C ASN A 58 26.86 6.78 7.27
N ALA A 59 26.70 6.19 6.09
CA ALA A 59 26.13 4.86 5.89
C ALA A 59 27.20 3.78 5.54
N ASP A 60 28.38 3.82 6.15
CA ASP A 60 29.51 2.97 5.72
C ASP A 60 30.03 1.94 6.74
N GLU A 61 29.37 1.67 7.86
CA GLU A 61 30.01 0.86 8.92
C GLU A 61 29.14 -0.23 9.56
N PHE A 62 28.32 -0.96 8.80
CA PHE A 62 27.56 -2.09 9.37
C PHE A 62 27.33 -3.24 8.39
N LEU A 63 28.40 -3.83 7.83
CA LEU A 63 28.34 -5.17 7.22
C LEU A 63 29.59 -5.97 7.59
N GLY A 64 29.53 -6.67 8.72
CA GLY A 64 30.44 -7.78 9.01
C GLY A 64 30.06 -8.98 8.14
N GLN A 65 30.91 -9.36 7.19
CA GLN A 65 30.81 -10.61 6.44
C GLN A 65 31.56 -11.74 7.15
N PRO A 66 31.05 -12.98 7.15
CA PRO A 66 31.89 -14.16 7.25
C PRO A 66 32.40 -14.57 5.85
N ASN A 67 33.72 -14.76 5.76
CA ASN A 67 34.45 -15.22 4.58
C ASN A 67 34.02 -16.63 4.14
N THR A 68 33.53 -16.76 2.92
CA THR A 68 33.70 -17.97 2.09
C THR A 68 34.15 -17.55 0.70
N LYS A 69 35.44 -17.78 0.41
CA LYS A 69 36.04 -17.58 -0.91
C LYS A 69 35.51 -18.64 -1.87
N ILE A 70 34.73 -18.20 -2.86
CA ILE A 70 34.55 -18.93 -4.12
C ILE A 70 35.01 -17.97 -5.22
N SER A 71 36.16 -18.25 -5.82
CA SER A 71 36.66 -17.54 -6.99
C SER A 71 35.84 -17.93 -8.22
N ARG A 72 35.15 -16.97 -8.82
CA ARG A 72 34.56 -17.07 -10.15
C ARG A 72 35.09 -15.92 -11.00
N SER A 73 35.70 -16.26 -12.12
CA SER A 73 36.22 -15.33 -13.13
C SER A 73 35.05 -14.59 -13.79
N SER A 74 35.09 -13.26 -13.72
CA SER A 74 34.18 -12.37 -14.42
C SER A 74 34.92 -11.71 -15.58
N ASP A 75 34.80 -12.31 -16.76
CA ASP A 75 34.83 -11.56 -18.02
C ASP A 75 33.37 -11.46 -18.45
N ASP A 76 32.84 -10.25 -18.54
CA ASP A 76 31.76 -9.87 -19.45
C ASP A 76 31.62 -8.33 -19.40
N ASP A 77 32.23 -7.70 -20.39
CA ASP A 77 32.07 -6.30 -20.75
C ASP A 77 30.63 -6.03 -21.18
N TYR A 78 29.98 -5.05 -20.58
CA TYR A 78 28.77 -4.43 -21.12
C TYR A 78 29.04 -2.94 -21.33
N ASP A 79 29.28 -2.61 -22.60
CA ASP A 79 29.45 -1.25 -23.12
C ASP A 79 28.05 -0.63 -23.32
N ASP A 80 27.72 0.43 -22.58
CA ASP A 80 26.51 1.22 -22.80
C ASP A 80 26.86 2.71 -22.80
N SER A 81 27.22 3.19 -23.99
CA SER A 81 27.37 4.60 -24.31
C SER A 81 26.17 5.06 -25.14
N SER A 82 25.16 5.63 -24.46
CA SER A 82 24.20 6.52 -25.12
C SER A 82 23.79 7.68 -24.20
N SER A 83 24.32 8.85 -24.54
CA SER A 83 23.99 10.14 -23.95
C SER A 83 22.64 10.63 -24.49
N ILE A 84 21.58 10.52 -23.68
CA ILE A 84 20.30 11.20 -23.95
C ILE A 84 20.23 12.46 -23.09
N ILE A 85 20.32 13.59 -23.77
CA ILE A 85 20.00 14.93 -23.25
C ILE A 85 18.47 15.01 -23.13
N THR A 86 17.95 15.11 -21.90
CA THR A 86 16.54 15.36 -21.64
C THR A 86 16.30 16.87 -21.53
N THR A 87 15.80 17.49 -22.60
CA THR A 87 15.16 18.80 -22.56
C THR A 87 13.67 18.62 -22.21
N MET A 88 13.23 19.32 -21.16
CA MET A 88 11.80 19.44 -20.81
C MET A 88 11.10 20.36 -21.83
N PRO A 89 9.87 20.05 -22.30
CA PRO A 89 9.16 20.93 -23.21
C PRO A 89 8.49 22.07 -22.43
N THR A 90 8.98 23.30 -22.64
CA THR A 90 8.25 24.53 -22.30
C THR A 90 7.13 24.72 -23.31
N THR A 91 5.88 24.62 -22.86
CA THR A 91 4.70 24.93 -23.69
C THR A 91 4.43 26.44 -23.61
N THR A 92 4.90 27.20 -24.59
CA THR A 92 4.43 28.57 -24.85
C THR A 92 3.33 28.52 -25.90
N PHE A 93 2.15 28.98 -25.52
CA PHE A 93 1.00 29.20 -26.39
C PHE A 93 1.23 30.53 -27.14
N SER A 94 1.42 30.48 -28.45
CA SER A 94 1.38 31.66 -29.32
C SER A 94 0.43 31.38 -30.48
N LEU A 95 -0.69 32.11 -30.48
CA LEU A 95 -1.51 32.32 -31.66
C LEU A 95 -0.74 33.28 -32.55
N ASP A 96 -0.45 32.89 -33.80
CA ASP A 96 -0.27 33.87 -34.86
C ASP A 96 -0.70 33.27 -36.21
N GLU A 97 -1.62 33.97 -36.83
CA GLU A 97 -1.97 33.89 -38.24
C GLU A 97 -0.74 34.24 -39.08
N ASN A 98 -0.42 33.44 -40.10
CA ASN A 98 -0.10 34.06 -41.37
C ASN A 98 -0.22 33.12 -42.58
N GLU A 99 -0.75 33.74 -43.61
CA GLU A 99 -1.14 33.24 -44.90
C GLU A 99 0.06 33.23 -45.86
N SER A 100 -0.03 32.38 -46.89
CA SER A 100 0.65 32.53 -48.19
C SER A 100 2.17 32.31 -48.23
N THR A 101 2.60 31.19 -48.84
CA THR A 101 3.10 31.23 -50.24
C THR A 101 3.32 29.82 -50.80
N ARG A 102 2.82 29.64 -52.03
CA ARG A 102 3.00 28.49 -52.92
C ARG A 102 4.47 28.28 -53.29
N LYS A 103 4.90 27.02 -53.40
CA LYS A 103 5.74 26.57 -54.52
C LYS A 103 5.45 25.10 -54.83
N ALA A 104 5.07 24.89 -56.09
CA ALA A 104 4.74 23.61 -56.69
C ALA A 104 6.00 22.78 -56.95
N ALA A 105 5.92 21.48 -56.67
CA ALA A 105 6.81 20.48 -57.23
C ALA A 105 6.05 19.14 -57.37
N THR A 106 5.71 18.87 -58.62
CA THR A 106 5.86 17.59 -59.32
C THR A 106 5.19 16.34 -58.76
N ILE A 107 4.04 16.08 -59.39
CA ILE A 107 3.35 14.81 -59.66
C ILE A 107 4.28 13.59 -59.62
N GLY A 108 4.05 12.73 -58.64
CA GLY A 108 4.40 11.31 -58.69
C GLY A 108 3.15 10.50 -58.35
N GLU A 109 2.70 9.67 -59.29
CA GLU A 109 1.60 8.73 -59.13
C GLU A 109 1.90 7.76 -57.97
N GLY A 110 1.35 8.06 -56.79
CA GLY A 110 1.37 7.22 -55.61
C GLY A 110 0.02 6.58 -55.42
N LYS A 111 -0.01 5.25 -55.52
CA LYS A 111 -1.14 4.35 -55.22
C LYS A 111 -1.98 4.84 -54.04
N ASP A 112 -3.30 4.86 -54.25
CA ASP A 112 -4.33 5.01 -53.22
C ASP A 112 -4.12 4.02 -52.06
N LEU A 113 -3.34 4.45 -51.07
CA LEU A 113 -3.40 3.95 -49.71
C LEU A 113 -4.45 4.80 -49.01
N THR A 114 -5.71 4.43 -49.19
CA THR A 114 -6.76 4.76 -48.23
C THR A 114 -6.36 4.12 -46.91
N ALA A 115 -5.55 4.84 -46.13
CA ALA A 115 -5.31 4.57 -44.73
C ALA A 115 -6.67 4.75 -44.04
N ALA A 116 -7.43 3.67 -44.02
CA ALA A 116 -8.55 3.50 -43.12
C ALA A 116 -7.96 3.54 -41.71
N THR A 117 -7.86 4.74 -41.16
CA THR A 117 -7.75 4.99 -39.73
C THR A 117 -9.00 4.38 -39.11
N THR A 118 -8.95 3.07 -38.91
CA THR A 118 -9.92 2.32 -38.14
C THR A 118 -9.64 2.72 -36.72
N THR A 119 -10.19 3.86 -36.31
CA THR A 119 -10.37 4.23 -34.92
C THR A 119 -11.31 3.16 -34.38
N THR A 120 -10.74 2.04 -33.93
CA THR A 120 -11.46 1.00 -33.21
C THR A 120 -11.95 1.69 -31.95
N ALA A 121 -13.15 2.26 -32.04
CA ALA A 121 -13.87 2.79 -30.91
C ALA A 121 -14.05 1.61 -29.96
N THR A 122 -13.14 1.50 -29.00
CA THR A 122 -13.20 0.54 -27.91
C THR A 122 -14.47 0.88 -27.15
N THR A 123 -15.57 0.22 -27.55
CA THR A 123 -16.85 0.31 -26.86
C THR A 123 -16.59 -0.06 -25.42
N ASN A 124 -16.53 0.98 -24.59
CA ASN A 124 -16.16 0.92 -23.19
C ASN A 124 -17.31 0.17 -22.50
N LYS A 125 -17.20 -1.17 -22.40
CA LYS A 125 -18.21 -2.00 -21.76
C LYS A 125 -18.28 -1.57 -20.31
N ARG A 126 -19.33 -0.81 -19.95
CA ARG A 126 -19.58 -0.40 -18.56
C ARG A 126 -19.55 -1.65 -17.68
N LYS A 127 -18.65 -1.66 -16.70
CA LYS A 127 -18.57 -2.72 -15.68
C LYS A 127 -19.92 -2.77 -14.95
N LYS A 128 -20.56 -3.94 -14.94
CA LYS A 128 -21.81 -4.14 -14.20
C LYS A 128 -21.45 -4.55 -12.76
N PHE A 129 -21.98 -3.82 -11.79
CA PHE A 129 -21.79 -4.14 -10.37
C PHE A 129 -22.80 -5.20 -9.92
N THR A 130 -22.40 -6.04 -8.97
CA THR A 130 -23.32 -6.98 -8.32
C THR A 130 -24.23 -6.25 -7.32
N PRO A 131 -25.37 -6.84 -6.91
CA PRO A 131 -26.21 -6.26 -5.86
C PRO A 131 -25.45 -6.00 -4.56
N PHE A 132 -24.53 -6.90 -4.19
CA PHE A 132 -23.64 -6.71 -3.04
C PHE A 132 -22.77 -5.45 -3.20
N GLN A 133 -22.14 -5.27 -4.36
CA GLN A 133 -21.30 -4.10 -4.63
C GLN A 133 -22.11 -2.81 -4.61
N HIS A 134 -23.33 -2.82 -5.15
CA HIS A 134 -24.24 -1.67 -5.05
C HIS A 134 -24.57 -1.33 -3.60
N ALA A 135 -24.89 -2.33 -2.77
CA ALA A 135 -25.13 -2.11 -1.35
C ALA A 135 -23.91 -1.50 -0.66
N VAL A 136 -22.72 -2.09 -0.83
CA VAL A 136 -21.48 -1.59 -0.22
C VAL A 136 -21.13 -0.18 -0.68
N ARG A 137 -21.36 0.15 -1.96
CA ARG A 137 -21.12 1.51 -2.49
C ARG A 137 -22.13 2.54 -1.99
N ALA A 138 -23.37 2.13 -1.71
CA ALA A 138 -24.38 3.02 -1.14
C ALA A 138 -24.14 3.29 0.35
N MET A 139 -23.53 2.36 1.08
CA MET A 139 -23.33 2.44 2.53
C MET A 139 -22.70 3.77 3.00
N PRO A 140 -21.57 4.27 2.44
CA PRO A 140 -21.00 5.55 2.88
C PRO A 140 -21.98 6.72 2.77
N ILE A 141 -22.79 6.77 1.71
CA ILE A 141 -23.79 7.81 1.49
C ILE A 141 -24.92 7.67 2.51
N LEU A 142 -25.46 6.47 2.68
CA LEU A 142 -26.54 6.20 3.63
C LEU A 142 -26.11 6.50 5.08
N THR A 143 -24.91 6.07 5.47
CA THR A 143 -24.34 6.38 6.79
C THR A 143 -24.13 7.87 6.98
N THR A 144 -23.65 8.59 5.95
CA THR A 144 -23.49 10.05 6.01
C THR A 144 -24.83 10.75 6.18
N VAL A 145 -25.85 10.36 5.42
CA VAL A 145 -27.21 10.92 5.54
C VAL A 145 -27.80 10.62 6.92
N ALA A 146 -27.64 9.39 7.42
CA ALA A 146 -28.10 9.03 8.76
C ALA A 146 -27.41 9.86 9.85
N TYR A 147 -26.09 10.06 9.76
CA TYR A 147 -25.33 10.89 10.69
C TYR A 147 -25.73 12.37 10.64
N LEU A 148 -25.98 12.91 9.44
CA LEU A 148 -26.44 14.29 9.28
C LEU A 148 -27.88 14.49 9.77
N TYR A 149 -28.70 13.44 9.77
CA TYR A 149 -30.07 13.47 10.30
C TYR A 149 -30.07 13.42 11.83
N ASP A 150 -29.36 12.46 12.42
CA ASP A 150 -29.17 12.34 13.87
C ASP A 150 -27.78 11.75 14.16
N PRO A 151 -26.82 12.55 14.66
CA PRO A 151 -25.47 12.07 14.93
C PRO A 151 -25.39 11.22 16.20
N VAL A 152 -26.34 11.36 17.12
CA VAL A 152 -26.26 10.79 18.49
C VAL A 152 -26.09 9.26 18.49
N PRO A 153 -26.82 8.46 17.68
CA PRO A 153 -26.65 7.01 17.67
C PRO A 153 -25.24 6.57 17.27
N LEU A 154 -24.64 7.22 16.26
CA LEU A 154 -23.31 6.87 15.77
C LEU A 154 -22.21 7.39 16.69
N ASP A 155 -22.37 8.57 17.29
CA ASP A 155 -21.46 9.09 18.31
C ASP A 155 -21.45 8.19 19.55
N ASN A 156 -22.63 7.73 20.01
CA ASN A 156 -22.74 6.78 21.11
C ASN A 156 -22.07 5.44 20.79
N LEU A 157 -22.23 4.94 19.55
CA LEU A 157 -21.55 3.72 19.12
C LEU A 157 -20.03 3.88 19.22
N VAL A 158 -19.48 4.98 18.68
CA VAL A 158 -18.04 5.27 18.76
C VAL A 158 -17.58 5.43 20.20
N ALA A 159 -18.33 6.15 21.03
CA ALA A 159 -18.01 6.35 22.44
C ALA A 159 -18.00 5.02 23.22
N ASN A 160 -18.95 4.12 22.96
CA ASN A 160 -19.00 2.81 23.61
C ASN A 160 -17.82 1.92 23.20
N ILE A 161 -17.49 1.85 21.91
CA ILE A 161 -16.32 1.08 21.44
C ILE A 161 -15.04 1.68 22.03
N TYR A 162 -14.91 3.00 22.00
CA TYR A 162 -13.73 3.67 22.55
C TYR A 162 -13.61 3.45 24.06
N SER A 163 -14.72 3.51 24.81
CA SER A 163 -14.72 3.21 26.23
C SER A 163 -14.26 1.78 26.53
N ALA A 164 -14.66 0.80 25.71
CA ALA A 164 -14.16 -0.57 25.84
C ALA A 164 -12.63 -0.66 25.64
N ILE A 165 -12.10 0.01 24.60
CA ILE A 165 -10.67 0.06 24.32
C ILE A 165 -9.91 0.80 25.43
N TYR A 166 -10.41 1.96 25.86
CA TYR A 166 -9.78 2.79 26.90
C TYR A 166 -9.62 2.01 28.22
N ASN A 167 -10.57 1.13 28.55
CA ASN A 167 -10.51 0.32 29.76
C ASN A 167 -9.68 -0.97 29.61
N TRP A 168 -9.05 -1.23 28.46
CA TRP A 168 -8.09 -2.33 28.33
C TRP A 168 -6.70 -1.89 28.80
N ASP A 169 -6.11 -2.65 29.72
CA ASP A 169 -4.75 -2.39 30.23
C ASP A 169 -3.71 -2.38 29.10
N VAL A 170 -3.88 -3.27 28.12
CA VAL A 170 -3.01 -3.34 26.93
C VAL A 170 -3.12 -2.06 26.09
N ALA A 171 -4.27 -1.38 26.07
CA ALA A 171 -4.41 -0.14 25.31
C ALA A 171 -3.57 1.02 25.90
N GLN A 172 -3.25 0.93 27.19
CA GLN A 172 -2.51 1.95 27.93
C GLN A 172 -0.99 1.84 27.74
N VAL A 173 -0.48 0.75 27.15
CA VAL A 173 0.96 0.60 26.93
C VAL A 173 1.43 1.47 25.75
N PRO A 174 2.66 2.03 25.80
CA PRO A 174 3.15 2.90 24.74
C PRO A 174 3.10 2.26 23.34
N LEU A 175 3.39 0.96 23.26
CA LEU A 175 3.46 0.18 22.03
C LEU A 175 2.10 -0.24 21.45
N PHE A 176 0.98 0.01 22.12
CA PHE A 176 -0.32 -0.53 21.73
C PHE A 176 -0.69 -0.32 20.25
N GLU A 177 -0.49 0.89 19.72
CA GLU A 177 -0.83 1.21 18.32
C GLU A 177 0.10 0.52 17.31
N ALA A 178 1.36 0.27 17.70
CA ALA A 178 2.30 -0.48 16.88
C ALA A 178 1.97 -1.98 16.91
N GLU A 179 1.66 -2.53 18.07
CA GLU A 179 1.20 -3.91 18.22
C GLU A 179 -0.07 -4.15 17.41
N GLU A 180 -1.04 -3.23 17.48
CA GLU A 180 -2.26 -3.28 16.68
C GLU A 180 -1.95 -3.31 15.17
N ALA A 181 -1.04 -2.48 14.67
CA ALA A 181 -0.65 -2.51 13.26
C ALA A 181 -0.02 -3.86 12.86
N VAL A 182 0.83 -4.46 13.72
CA VAL A 182 1.40 -5.80 13.51
C VAL A 182 0.28 -6.85 13.46
N PHE A 183 -0.65 -6.84 14.41
CA PHE A 183 -1.81 -7.72 14.41
C PHE A 183 -2.68 -7.54 13.17
N GLY A 184 -2.82 -6.30 12.68
CA GLY A 184 -3.46 -5.98 11.40
C GLY A 184 -2.82 -6.74 10.24
N PHE A 185 -1.50 -6.61 10.06
CA PHE A 185 -0.79 -7.36 9.01
C PHE A 185 -0.96 -8.87 9.14
N PHE A 186 -0.78 -9.44 10.33
CA PHE A 186 -0.99 -10.88 10.54
C PHE A 186 -2.40 -11.31 10.15
N THR A 187 -3.42 -10.56 10.59
CA THR A 187 -4.82 -10.86 10.30
C THR A 187 -5.07 -10.89 8.80
N TRP A 188 -4.60 -9.90 8.05
CA TRP A 188 -4.84 -9.82 6.62
C TRP A 188 -3.99 -10.81 5.82
N ILE A 189 -2.75 -11.06 6.21
CA ILE A 189 -1.89 -12.09 5.60
C ILE A 189 -2.55 -13.46 5.77
N ILE A 190 -2.99 -13.82 6.98
CA ILE A 190 -3.71 -15.07 7.24
C ILE A 190 -4.97 -15.16 6.39
N LEU A 191 -5.76 -14.09 6.32
CA LEU A 191 -6.97 -14.05 5.50
C LEU A 191 -6.66 -14.37 4.04
N PHE A 192 -5.79 -13.59 3.39
CA PHE A 192 -5.50 -13.75 1.96
C PHE A 192 -4.76 -15.06 1.64
N SER A 193 -3.88 -15.51 2.53
CA SER A 193 -3.21 -16.82 2.41
C SER A 193 -4.21 -17.98 2.48
N SER A 194 -5.25 -17.89 3.32
CA SER A 194 -6.22 -18.97 3.52
C SER A 194 -7.42 -18.94 2.57
N LEU A 195 -7.63 -17.87 1.79
CA LEU A 195 -8.78 -17.74 0.89
C LEU A 195 -8.96 -18.93 -0.05
N HIS A 196 -7.86 -19.52 -0.55
CA HIS A 196 -7.94 -20.66 -1.46
C HIS A 196 -8.61 -21.90 -0.85
N LEU A 197 -8.50 -22.08 0.47
CA LEU A 197 -9.14 -23.16 1.21
C LEU A 197 -10.67 -22.99 1.26
N VAL A 198 -11.14 -21.73 1.31
CA VAL A 198 -12.56 -21.40 1.42
C VAL A 198 -13.22 -21.32 0.04
N LEU A 199 -12.51 -20.79 -0.95
CA LEU A 199 -13.03 -20.61 -2.31
C LEU A 199 -13.07 -21.92 -3.11
N GLY A 200 -12.21 -22.88 -2.77
CA GLY A 200 -11.96 -24.08 -3.57
C GLY A 200 -11.07 -23.79 -4.78
N GLU A 201 -10.54 -24.84 -5.41
CA GLU A 201 -9.51 -24.74 -6.44
C GLU A 201 -9.95 -23.91 -7.66
N GLN A 202 -11.09 -24.26 -8.25
CA GLN A 202 -11.57 -23.61 -9.48
C GLN A 202 -11.75 -22.10 -9.28
N LYS A 203 -12.49 -21.71 -8.25
CA LYS A 203 -12.78 -20.29 -7.98
C LYS A 203 -11.52 -19.53 -7.58
N THR A 204 -10.58 -20.18 -6.89
CA THR A 204 -9.28 -19.58 -6.59
C THR A 204 -8.54 -19.24 -7.87
N LYS A 205 -8.37 -20.20 -8.78
CA LYS A 205 -7.71 -20.01 -10.07
C LYS A 205 -8.38 -18.91 -10.88
N GLU A 206 -9.71 -18.93 -10.99
CA GLU A 206 -10.47 -17.89 -11.70
C GLU A 206 -10.28 -16.49 -11.09
N SER A 207 -10.08 -16.41 -9.78
CA SER A 207 -9.95 -15.14 -9.06
C SER A 207 -8.52 -14.59 -9.00
N ARG A 208 -7.49 -15.39 -9.32
CA ARG A 208 -6.07 -14.98 -9.28
C ARG A 208 -5.57 -14.46 -10.63
N PHE A 209 -4.51 -13.65 -10.61
CA PHE A 209 -3.94 -13.09 -11.84
C PHE A 209 -3.28 -14.13 -12.75
N ASP A 210 -2.64 -15.14 -12.16
CA ASP A 210 -1.91 -16.20 -12.88
C ASP A 210 -2.79 -17.37 -13.32
N GLY A 211 -4.04 -17.44 -12.85
CA GLY A 211 -4.89 -18.61 -13.09
C GLY A 211 -4.45 -19.86 -12.32
N GLU A 212 -3.55 -19.72 -11.33
CA GLU A 212 -2.98 -20.83 -10.58
C GLU A 212 -3.44 -20.80 -9.11
N LEU A 213 -3.13 -21.86 -8.37
CA LEU A 213 -3.23 -21.82 -6.90
C LEU A 213 -2.11 -20.96 -6.31
N PRO A 214 -2.31 -20.32 -5.14
CA PRO A 214 -1.25 -19.56 -4.50
C PRO A 214 -0.04 -20.45 -4.22
N HIS A 215 1.16 -19.96 -4.56
CA HIS A 215 2.40 -20.68 -4.30
C HIS A 215 2.80 -20.52 -2.83
N LYS A 216 2.96 -21.65 -2.12
CA LYS A 216 3.34 -21.72 -0.70
C LYS A 216 2.66 -20.65 0.19
N PRO A 217 1.30 -20.59 0.24
CA PRO A 217 0.57 -19.52 0.91
C PRO A 217 0.85 -19.41 2.42
N PHE A 218 1.37 -20.49 3.03
CA PHE A 218 1.69 -20.58 4.45
C PHE A 218 3.19 -20.74 4.71
N GLU A 219 4.07 -20.38 3.77
CA GLU A 219 5.53 -20.51 3.96
C GLU A 219 6.01 -19.84 5.24
N TRP A 220 5.42 -18.69 5.61
CA TRP A 220 5.70 -17.96 6.84
C TRP A 220 5.34 -18.72 8.14
N ALA A 221 4.45 -19.71 8.07
CA ALA A 221 4.06 -20.52 9.23
C ALA A 221 4.99 -21.73 9.43
N GLU A 222 5.84 -22.04 8.45
CA GLU A 222 6.80 -23.13 8.57
C GLU A 222 7.92 -22.75 9.56
N PRO A 223 8.31 -23.64 10.50
CA PRO A 223 9.33 -23.33 11.49
C PRO A 223 10.67 -22.89 10.89
N GLN A 224 11.09 -23.45 9.75
CA GLN A 224 12.30 -23.06 9.02
C GLN A 224 12.27 -21.65 8.42
N ASN A 225 11.07 -21.05 8.35
CA ASN A 225 10.80 -19.76 7.71
C ASN A 225 10.28 -18.72 8.70
N PHE A 226 10.43 -18.96 10.01
CA PHE A 226 9.95 -18.04 11.04
C PHE A 226 10.52 -16.61 10.90
N GLN A 227 11.73 -16.48 10.33
CA GLN A 227 12.38 -15.20 10.03
C GLN A 227 11.56 -14.31 9.10
N LEU A 228 10.70 -14.89 8.24
CA LEU A 228 9.87 -14.13 7.30
C LEU A 228 8.90 -13.20 8.03
N TRP A 229 8.35 -13.61 9.18
CA TRP A 229 7.49 -12.73 9.97
C TRP A 229 8.21 -12.15 11.20
N PHE A 230 9.16 -12.88 11.77
CA PHE A 230 9.84 -12.46 12.98
C PHE A 230 10.71 -11.23 12.74
N ASN A 231 11.54 -11.23 11.68
CA ASN A 231 12.42 -10.10 11.39
C ASN A 231 11.65 -8.79 11.18
N PRO A 232 10.65 -8.71 10.28
CA PRO A 232 9.90 -7.46 10.10
C PRO A 232 9.16 -7.04 11.38
N THR A 233 8.59 -8.00 12.13
CA THR A 233 7.90 -7.70 13.40
C THR A 233 8.86 -7.14 14.44
N ALA A 234 10.00 -7.81 14.68
CA ALA A 234 11.00 -7.41 15.66
C ALA A 234 11.64 -6.07 15.29
N SER A 235 11.96 -5.86 14.01
CA SER A 235 12.50 -4.57 13.55
C SER A 235 11.49 -3.44 13.69
N TYR A 236 10.22 -3.68 13.35
CA TYR A 236 9.16 -2.68 13.49
C TYR A 236 8.92 -2.32 14.96
N LEU A 237 8.61 -3.31 15.80
CA LEU A 237 8.33 -3.08 17.22
C LEU A 237 9.55 -2.56 17.97
N GLY A 238 10.74 -3.11 17.68
CA GLY A 238 11.99 -2.69 18.31
C GLY A 238 12.36 -1.24 17.98
N SER A 239 12.17 -0.81 16.73
CA SER A 239 12.44 0.58 16.33
C SER A 239 11.47 1.57 16.95
N ILE A 240 10.17 1.24 17.02
CA ILE A 240 9.17 2.09 17.68
C ILE A 240 9.40 2.11 19.20
N TRP A 241 9.70 0.97 19.81
CA TRP A 241 10.04 0.90 21.23
C TRP A 241 11.23 1.79 21.56
N PHE A 242 12.29 1.72 20.75
CA PHE A 242 13.46 2.58 20.91
C PHE A 242 13.08 4.07 20.77
N TYR A 243 12.31 4.42 19.75
CA TYR A 243 11.82 5.80 19.55
C TYR A 243 11.01 6.29 20.76
N LEU A 244 10.06 5.49 21.26
CA LEU A 244 9.20 5.87 22.39
C LEU A 244 9.94 5.90 23.73
N THR A 245 11.01 5.11 23.87
CA THR A 245 11.78 5.06 25.12
C THR A 245 12.77 6.21 25.21
N PHE A 246 13.42 6.57 24.10
CA PHE A 246 14.57 7.48 24.12
C PHE A 246 14.32 8.83 23.45
N LEU A 247 13.36 8.93 22.53
CA LEU A 247 13.19 10.10 21.66
C LEU A 247 11.83 10.78 21.80
N HIS A 248 10.79 10.07 22.23
CA HIS A 248 9.43 10.61 22.27
C HIS A 248 8.58 10.00 23.38
N GLU A 249 8.15 10.83 24.32
CA GLU A 249 7.16 10.42 25.33
C GLU A 249 5.76 10.41 24.71
N LYS A 250 5.10 9.24 24.72
CA LYS A 250 3.74 9.11 24.22
C LYS A 250 2.76 9.75 25.22
N PRO A 251 1.88 10.67 24.79
CA PRO A 251 0.84 11.19 25.68
C PRO A 251 -0.14 10.09 26.11
N PRO A 252 -0.77 10.21 27.29
CA PRO A 252 -1.80 9.28 27.72
C PRO A 252 -2.96 9.26 26.72
N LEU A 253 -3.75 8.17 26.74
CA LEU A 253 -4.96 8.09 25.93
C LEU A 253 -5.93 9.22 26.33
N PRO A 254 -6.55 9.92 25.37
CA PRO A 254 -7.53 10.95 25.67
C PRO A 254 -8.77 10.34 26.35
N GLU A 255 -9.31 10.99 27.38
CA GLU A 255 -10.47 10.45 28.10
C GLU A 255 -11.76 10.47 27.25
N LEU A 256 -11.87 11.44 26.34
CA LEU A 256 -13.05 11.65 25.51
C LEU A 256 -12.89 10.96 24.16
N ALA A 257 -13.91 10.18 23.78
CA ALA A 257 -14.00 9.62 22.43
C ALA A 257 -14.17 10.71 21.37
N PRO A 258 -13.73 10.48 20.12
CA PRO A 258 -14.07 11.37 19.03
C PRO A 258 -15.54 11.14 18.64
N THR A 259 -16.17 12.14 18.03
CA THR A 259 -17.44 11.91 17.33
C THR A 259 -17.22 10.98 16.14
N PHE A 260 -18.28 10.33 15.67
CA PHE A 260 -18.24 9.51 14.46
C PHE A 260 -17.77 10.30 13.25
N GLY A 261 -18.21 11.56 13.12
CA GLY A 261 -17.77 12.45 12.04
C GLY A 261 -16.26 12.70 12.08
N VAL A 262 -15.70 12.99 13.26
CA VAL A 262 -14.24 13.19 13.42
C VAL A 262 -13.49 11.90 13.08
N LEU A 263 -13.93 10.76 13.63
CA LEU A 263 -13.33 9.46 13.36
C LEU A 263 -13.29 9.16 11.85
N ALA A 264 -14.43 9.28 11.17
CA ALA A 264 -14.55 9.00 9.75
C ALA A 264 -13.66 9.92 8.89
N VAL A 265 -13.71 11.23 9.15
CA VAL A 265 -12.94 12.23 8.39
C VAL A 265 -11.44 12.07 8.63
N GLU A 266 -10.99 11.89 9.87
CA GLU A 266 -9.56 11.71 10.18
C GLU A 266 -8.99 10.43 9.58
N THR A 267 -9.74 9.32 9.61
CA THR A 267 -9.33 8.07 8.99
C THR A 267 -9.20 8.21 7.48
N LEU A 268 -10.23 8.74 6.81
CA LEU A 268 -10.24 8.92 5.35
C LEU A 268 -9.15 9.91 4.90
N PHE A 269 -9.04 11.05 5.58
CA PHE A 269 -7.98 12.03 5.34
C PHE A 269 -6.61 11.40 5.52
N GLY A 270 -6.42 10.58 6.55
CA GLY A 270 -5.19 9.86 6.76
C GLY A 270 -4.81 8.95 5.61
N ILE A 271 -5.73 8.12 5.14
CA ILE A 271 -5.46 7.17 4.04
C ILE A 271 -5.12 7.93 2.76
N PHE A 272 -5.85 9.01 2.48
CA PHE A 272 -5.57 9.91 1.38
C PHE A 272 -4.17 10.54 1.48
N MET A 273 -3.83 11.11 2.64
CA MET A 273 -2.53 11.75 2.87
C MET A 273 -1.37 10.76 2.81
N TYR A 274 -1.55 9.54 3.31
CA TYR A 274 -0.54 8.49 3.19
C TYR A 274 -0.16 8.28 1.73
N ASP A 275 -1.16 8.06 0.87
CA ASP A 275 -0.93 7.77 -0.55
C ASP A 275 -0.35 8.99 -1.27
N LEU A 276 -0.85 10.20 -0.95
CA LEU A 276 -0.34 11.46 -1.49
C LEU A 276 1.14 11.70 -1.14
N CYS A 277 1.53 11.43 0.11
CA CYS A 277 2.91 11.62 0.57
C CYS A 277 3.84 10.50 0.14
N PHE A 278 3.35 9.26 0.05
CA PHE A 278 4.18 8.11 -0.29
C PHE A 278 4.45 8.01 -1.80
N MET A 279 3.49 8.35 -2.65
CA MET A 279 3.65 8.33 -4.11
C MET A 279 4.94 9.00 -4.62
N PRO A 280 5.30 10.25 -4.24
CA PRO A 280 6.53 10.86 -4.73
C PRO A 280 7.78 10.15 -4.20
N ILE A 281 7.75 9.61 -2.98
CA ILE A 281 8.86 8.82 -2.43
C ILE A 281 9.04 7.55 -3.25
N HIS A 282 7.94 6.85 -3.54
CA HIS A 282 7.92 5.63 -4.34
C HIS A 282 8.42 5.88 -5.77
N TYR A 283 7.96 6.98 -6.40
CA TYR A 283 8.46 7.44 -7.69
C TYR A 283 9.98 7.67 -7.66
N LEU A 284 10.49 8.34 -6.62
CA LEU A 284 11.93 8.60 -6.47
C LEU A 284 12.74 7.32 -6.27
N MET A 285 12.21 6.34 -5.52
CA MET A 285 12.87 5.05 -5.32
C MET A 285 13.10 4.29 -6.65
N HIS A 286 12.23 4.51 -7.64
CA HIS A 286 12.37 3.94 -8.99
C HIS A 286 13.24 4.78 -9.92
N ASN A 287 13.15 6.11 -9.84
CA ASN A 287 13.70 7.01 -10.86
C ASN A 287 15.02 7.68 -10.47
N LEU A 288 15.38 7.72 -9.18
CA LEU A 288 16.67 8.25 -8.77
C LEU A 288 17.80 7.30 -9.16
N LYS A 289 18.79 7.83 -9.89
CA LYS A 289 20.02 7.12 -10.29
C LYS A 289 21.02 6.93 -9.14
N ILE A 290 20.56 6.97 -7.88
CA ILE A 290 21.39 6.62 -6.72
C ILE A 290 21.34 5.09 -6.63
N GLY A 291 22.38 4.43 -7.14
CA GLY A 291 22.38 2.98 -7.38
C GLY A 291 21.90 2.12 -6.21
N SER A 292 22.16 2.54 -4.97
CA SER A 292 21.68 1.87 -3.76
C SER A 292 20.16 1.88 -3.63
N PHE A 293 19.47 3.01 -3.87
CA PHE A 293 18.01 3.11 -3.72
C PHE A 293 17.26 2.19 -4.69
N ARG A 294 17.67 2.20 -5.97
CA ARG A 294 17.05 1.33 -6.98
C ARG A 294 17.30 -0.16 -6.69
N LYS A 295 18.50 -0.52 -6.22
CA LYS A 295 18.83 -1.91 -5.84
C LYS A 295 18.04 -2.38 -4.61
N VAL A 296 17.88 -1.49 -3.63
CA VAL A 296 17.20 -1.73 -2.35
C VAL A 296 15.70 -1.90 -2.57
N HIS A 297 15.06 -1.00 -3.31
CA HIS A 297 13.65 -1.19 -3.64
C HIS A 297 13.43 -2.32 -4.65
N GLY A 298 14.38 -2.52 -5.57
CA GLY A 298 14.38 -3.67 -6.47
C GLY A 298 14.35 -5.02 -5.75
N TYR A 299 14.75 -5.11 -4.47
CA TYR A 299 14.55 -6.31 -3.64
C TYR A 299 13.07 -6.66 -3.42
N HIS A 300 12.23 -5.64 -3.20
CA HIS A 300 10.78 -5.81 -3.06
C HIS A 300 10.15 -6.35 -4.35
N HIS A 301 10.68 -5.97 -5.51
CA HIS A 301 10.25 -6.45 -6.83
C HIS A 301 10.78 -7.85 -7.21
N ARG A 302 11.54 -8.53 -6.34
CA ARG A 302 12.18 -9.83 -6.68
C ARG A 302 11.23 -11.02 -6.61
N SER A 303 9.97 -10.87 -6.21
CA SER A 303 9.07 -12.02 -6.16
C SER A 303 8.86 -12.59 -7.57
N GLY A 304 9.30 -13.85 -7.71
CA GLY A 304 9.33 -14.56 -8.99
C GLY A 304 7.94 -14.96 -9.50
N ASN A 305 6.89 -14.79 -8.70
CA ASN A 305 5.52 -15.22 -9.00
C ASN A 305 4.55 -14.03 -8.87
N THR A 306 3.27 -14.28 -9.14
CA THR A 306 2.20 -13.36 -8.72
C THR A 306 2.34 -13.09 -7.23
N LEU A 307 2.09 -11.84 -6.82
CA LEU A 307 2.28 -11.43 -5.45
C LEU A 307 1.46 -12.31 -4.48
N ASN A 308 2.01 -12.48 -3.28
CA ASN A 308 1.33 -13.04 -2.13
C ASN A 308 1.24 -11.99 -1.02
N ALA A 309 0.20 -12.04 -0.19
CA ALA A 309 0.00 -11.03 0.86
C ALA A 309 1.17 -10.91 1.85
N LEU A 310 1.97 -11.98 2.02
CA LEU A 310 3.19 -11.96 2.81
C LEU A 310 4.24 -10.97 2.26
N GLU A 311 4.30 -10.78 0.96
CA GLU A 311 5.30 -9.93 0.29
C GLU A 311 5.14 -8.46 0.66
N THR A 312 3.97 -8.07 1.16
CA THR A 312 3.72 -6.77 1.77
C THR A 312 4.72 -6.41 2.87
N VAL A 313 5.23 -7.40 3.61
CA VAL A 313 6.22 -7.19 4.69
C VAL A 313 7.62 -7.70 4.33
N GLN A 314 7.82 -8.26 3.12
CA GLN A 314 9.11 -8.70 2.60
C GLN A 314 9.76 -7.60 1.75
N HIS A 315 10.04 -6.47 2.37
CA HIS A 315 10.74 -5.35 1.74
C HIS A 315 12.06 -5.07 2.45
N SER A 316 12.89 -4.25 1.84
CA SER A 316 14.11 -3.78 2.50
C SER A 316 13.82 -2.96 3.76
N TYR A 317 14.78 -2.82 4.67
CA TYR A 317 14.62 -1.98 5.86
C TYR A 317 14.40 -0.49 5.52
N ILE A 318 14.99 0.00 4.43
CA ILE A 318 14.82 1.40 4.00
C ILE A 318 13.39 1.62 3.49
N ASP A 319 12.87 0.69 2.70
CA ASP A 319 11.49 0.74 2.19
C ASP A 319 10.49 0.72 3.36
N GLY A 320 10.67 -0.25 4.26
CA GLY A 320 9.87 -0.35 5.48
C GLY A 320 9.94 0.90 6.35
N PHE A 321 11.14 1.45 6.55
CA PHE A 321 11.34 2.69 7.29
C PHE A 321 10.55 3.85 6.66
N LEU A 322 10.64 4.04 5.33
CA LEU A 322 9.94 5.12 4.64
C LEU A 322 8.42 4.97 4.73
N GLN A 323 7.91 3.75 4.56
CA GLN A 323 6.47 3.45 4.70
C GLN A 323 5.98 3.75 6.12
N VAL A 324 6.70 3.30 7.14
CA VAL A 324 6.35 3.52 8.56
C VAL A 324 6.49 4.99 8.93
N PHE A 325 7.54 5.66 8.47
CA PHE A 325 7.75 7.09 8.70
C PHE A 325 6.61 7.93 8.13
N VAL A 326 6.22 7.69 6.87
CA VAL A 326 5.08 8.38 6.26
C VAL A 326 3.80 8.08 7.04
N ASN A 327 3.57 6.83 7.44
CA ASN A 327 2.40 6.46 8.25
C ASN A 327 2.33 7.24 9.57
N ILE A 328 3.44 7.28 10.32
CA ILE A 328 3.52 8.03 11.58
C ILE A 328 3.30 9.53 11.33
N MET A 329 3.96 10.09 10.31
CA MET A 329 3.86 11.51 9.97
C MET A 329 2.41 11.92 9.66
N VAL A 330 1.71 11.18 8.79
CA VAL A 330 0.32 11.53 8.43
C VAL A 330 -0.65 11.34 9.59
N GLN A 331 -0.31 10.54 10.61
CA GLN A 331 -1.10 10.40 11.82
C GLN A 331 -0.95 11.59 12.79
N GLN A 332 0.13 12.36 12.67
CA GLN A 332 0.32 13.62 13.39
C GLN A 332 -0.40 14.82 12.73
N ILE A 333 -1.14 14.58 11.64
CA ILE A 333 -1.85 15.62 10.89
C ILE A 333 -3.34 15.28 10.83
N SER A 334 -4.15 16.07 11.51
CA SER A 334 -5.61 16.05 11.45
C SER A 334 -6.13 17.25 10.64
N PRO A 335 -7.20 17.09 9.84
CA PRO A 335 -7.86 18.23 9.21
C PRO A 335 -8.48 19.21 10.23
N PHE A 336 -8.59 18.81 11.51
CA PHE A 336 -9.05 19.64 12.63
C PHE A 336 -7.90 20.24 13.46
N GLY A 337 -6.66 20.09 12.96
CA GLY A 337 -5.43 20.59 13.58
C GLY A 337 -4.86 19.64 14.64
N GLY A 338 -3.53 19.53 14.68
CA GLY A 338 -2.80 18.65 15.60
C GLY A 338 -2.82 17.18 15.17
N ALA A 339 -2.45 16.29 16.10
CA ALA A 339 -2.46 14.85 15.89
C ALA A 339 -3.89 14.29 15.85
N LYS A 340 -4.09 13.22 15.06
CA LYS A 340 -5.38 12.52 15.01
C LYS A 340 -5.72 11.90 16.36
N HIS A 341 -7.01 11.73 16.61
CA HIS A 341 -7.47 10.95 17.76
C HIS A 341 -6.96 9.49 17.67
N VAL A 342 -6.60 8.87 18.80
CA VAL A 342 -6.06 7.50 18.83
C VAL A 342 -6.97 6.48 18.15
N MET A 343 -8.30 6.59 18.34
CA MET A 343 -9.29 5.75 17.66
C MET A 343 -9.20 5.85 16.13
N SER A 344 -8.98 7.07 15.60
CA SER A 344 -8.79 7.32 14.18
C SER A 344 -7.47 6.73 13.66
N ARG A 345 -6.42 6.76 14.49
CA ARG A 345 -5.11 6.15 14.19
C ARG A 345 -5.19 4.63 14.13
N LEU A 346 -5.83 3.98 15.10
CA LEU A 346 -6.09 2.53 15.10
C LEU A 346 -6.88 2.12 13.85
N LEU A 347 -8.00 2.79 13.55
CA LEU A 347 -8.80 2.47 12.37
C LEU A 347 -8.04 2.74 11.05
N HIS A 348 -7.19 3.78 11.04
CA HIS A 348 -6.30 4.07 9.93
C HIS A 348 -5.27 2.96 9.72
N ASN A 349 -4.58 2.50 10.76
CA ASN A 349 -3.63 1.39 10.70
C ASN A 349 -4.28 0.10 10.19
N LEU A 350 -5.43 -0.30 10.75
CA LEU A 350 -6.19 -1.47 10.24
C LEU A 350 -6.55 -1.32 8.75
N SER A 351 -6.87 -0.12 8.31
CA SER A 351 -7.25 0.15 6.93
C SER A 351 -6.04 0.13 5.99
N VAL A 352 -4.93 0.72 6.41
CA VAL A 352 -3.67 0.75 5.66
C VAL A 352 -3.10 -0.66 5.52
N THR A 353 -3.02 -1.41 6.62
CA THR A 353 -2.56 -2.81 6.61
C THR A 353 -3.45 -3.67 5.70
N TYR A 354 -4.78 -3.49 5.75
CA TYR A 354 -5.71 -4.16 4.83
C TYR A 354 -5.40 -3.83 3.37
N LEU A 355 -5.29 -2.54 3.01
CA LEU A 355 -5.10 -2.11 1.63
C LEU A 355 -3.75 -2.58 1.08
N LEU A 356 -2.71 -2.52 1.91
CA LEU A 356 -1.38 -3.04 1.61
C LEU A 356 -1.39 -4.54 1.33
N SER A 357 -1.99 -5.33 2.23
CA SER A 357 -2.09 -6.79 2.05
C SER A 357 -3.00 -7.17 0.89
N GLU A 358 -4.10 -6.44 0.65
CA GLU A 358 -4.97 -6.65 -0.50
C GLU A 358 -4.21 -6.43 -1.81
N ALA A 359 -3.44 -5.33 -1.91
CA ALA A 359 -2.69 -4.97 -3.10
C ALA A 359 -1.63 -6.02 -3.49
N HIS A 360 -1.10 -6.77 -2.52
CA HIS A 360 -0.15 -7.86 -2.75
C HIS A 360 -0.80 -9.25 -2.72
N SER A 361 -2.12 -9.35 -2.59
CA SER A 361 -2.76 -10.66 -2.35
C SER A 361 -2.70 -11.62 -3.54
N GLY A 362 -2.41 -11.12 -4.75
CA GLY A 362 -2.43 -11.88 -5.99
C GLY A 362 -3.83 -12.21 -6.52
N TYR A 363 -4.88 -11.73 -5.85
CA TYR A 363 -6.27 -11.84 -6.29
C TYR A 363 -6.69 -10.63 -7.13
N ARG A 364 -7.55 -10.86 -8.12
CA ARG A 364 -8.03 -9.83 -9.06
C ARG A 364 -9.54 -9.61 -8.95
N ASP A 365 -10.30 -10.69 -8.97
CA ASP A 365 -11.74 -10.62 -9.31
C ASP A 365 -12.67 -10.94 -8.14
N LEU A 366 -12.18 -10.82 -6.89
CA LEU A 366 -13.04 -10.98 -5.73
C LEU A 366 -13.96 -9.75 -5.57
N PRO A 367 -15.27 -9.95 -5.34
CA PRO A 367 -16.26 -8.87 -5.44
C PRO A 367 -16.13 -7.78 -4.37
N TRP A 368 -15.42 -8.06 -3.27
CA TRP A 368 -15.18 -7.14 -2.16
C TRP A 368 -13.82 -6.42 -2.20
N MET A 369 -12.96 -6.71 -3.19
CA MET A 369 -11.68 -6.00 -3.31
C MET A 369 -11.90 -4.53 -3.63
N SER A 370 -11.01 -3.68 -3.14
CA SER A 370 -11.13 -2.23 -3.18
C SER A 370 -11.32 -1.68 -4.60
N HIS A 371 -10.55 -2.16 -5.58
CA HIS A 371 -10.69 -1.79 -7.01
C HIS A 371 -11.95 -2.37 -7.67
N ASN A 372 -12.58 -3.38 -7.08
CA ASN A 372 -13.87 -3.89 -7.55
C ASN A 372 -15.04 -3.13 -6.93
N LEU A 373 -14.88 -2.65 -5.69
CA LEU A 373 -15.86 -1.82 -5.00
C LEU A 373 -15.86 -0.38 -5.51
N PHE A 374 -14.68 0.22 -5.75
CA PHE A 374 -14.53 1.62 -6.16
C PHE A 374 -13.49 1.78 -7.29
N PRO A 375 -13.70 1.16 -8.47
CA PRO A 375 -12.77 1.21 -9.62
C PRO A 375 -12.49 2.62 -10.13
N GLU A 376 -13.34 3.59 -9.82
CA GLU A 376 -13.18 4.97 -10.25
C GLU A 376 -12.04 5.69 -9.53
N ILE A 377 -11.70 5.26 -8.31
CA ILE A 377 -10.75 5.95 -7.43
C ILE A 377 -9.60 5.05 -6.95
N LEU A 378 -9.80 3.73 -6.87
CA LEU A 378 -8.81 2.79 -6.32
C LEU A 378 -8.21 1.93 -7.41
N GLY A 379 -6.87 1.83 -7.41
CA GLY A 379 -6.10 0.97 -8.32
C GLY A 379 -6.07 -0.48 -7.86
N GLY A 380 -5.96 -0.69 -6.54
CA GLY A 380 -5.96 -2.00 -5.89
C GLY A 380 -4.87 -2.95 -6.41
N ALA A 381 -5.09 -4.25 -6.21
CA ALA A 381 -4.15 -5.29 -6.61
C ALA A 381 -3.75 -5.26 -8.11
N PRO A 382 -4.64 -5.00 -9.09
CA PRO A 382 -4.25 -5.04 -10.50
C PRO A 382 -3.16 -4.04 -10.87
N ARG A 383 -3.27 -2.79 -10.40
CA ARG A 383 -2.28 -1.76 -10.70
C ARG A 383 -0.99 -1.98 -9.95
N HIS A 384 -1.07 -2.40 -8.69
CA HIS A 384 0.12 -2.68 -7.89
C HIS A 384 0.90 -3.89 -8.44
N GLU A 385 0.19 -4.95 -8.83
CA GLU A 385 0.79 -6.10 -9.52
C GLU A 385 1.44 -5.66 -10.85
N ALA A 386 0.77 -4.83 -11.67
CA ALA A 386 1.36 -4.30 -12.90
C ALA A 386 2.60 -3.43 -12.64
N HIS A 387 2.59 -2.64 -11.56
CA HIS A 387 3.74 -1.89 -11.09
C HIS A 387 4.91 -2.81 -10.75
N HIS A 388 4.67 -3.90 -10.02
CA HIS A 388 5.70 -4.90 -9.69
C HIS A 388 6.36 -5.53 -10.93
N HIS A 389 5.65 -5.60 -12.07
CA HIS A 389 6.22 -6.13 -13.33
C HIS A 389 7.00 -5.11 -14.14
N ASN A 390 6.60 -3.84 -14.07
CA ASN A 390 7.06 -2.78 -14.97
C ASN A 390 8.03 -1.81 -14.26
N GLY A 391 7.74 -1.46 -13.00
CA GLY A 391 8.51 -0.54 -12.16
C GLY A 391 8.54 0.91 -12.65
N ARG A 392 7.75 1.25 -13.67
CA ARG A 392 7.74 2.59 -14.30
C ARG A 392 6.35 3.22 -14.41
N VAL A 393 5.33 2.57 -13.87
CA VAL A 393 3.91 2.97 -13.93
C VAL A 393 3.26 2.65 -12.59
N TYR A 394 2.15 3.31 -12.28
CA TYR A 394 1.33 3.12 -11.08
C TYR A 394 2.13 3.25 -9.77
N TYR A 395 2.54 4.47 -9.42
CA TYR A 395 3.31 4.74 -8.22
C TYR A 395 2.45 4.94 -6.96
N GLN A 396 1.16 5.24 -7.12
CA GLN A 396 0.23 5.26 -5.99
C GLN A 396 -0.05 3.85 -5.50
N GLN A 397 -0.16 3.70 -4.19
CA GLN A 397 -0.31 2.42 -3.54
C GLN A 397 -1.79 2.02 -3.43
N TYR A 398 -2.68 3.00 -3.22
CA TYR A 398 -4.11 2.74 -3.05
C TYR A 398 -4.95 3.39 -4.14
N PHE A 399 -4.80 4.70 -4.29
CA PHE A 399 -5.56 5.46 -5.25
C PHE A 399 -4.87 5.44 -6.61
N LYS A 400 -5.47 6.13 -7.58
CA LYS A 400 -4.94 6.14 -8.94
C LYS A 400 -4.96 7.50 -9.64
N TYR A 401 -5.49 8.52 -8.97
CA TYR A 401 -5.77 9.82 -9.58
C TYR A 401 -4.51 10.61 -9.97
N ILE A 402 -3.42 10.50 -9.20
CA ILE A 402 -2.13 11.13 -9.50
C ILE A 402 -1.47 10.41 -10.67
N ASP A 403 -1.45 9.07 -10.64
CA ASP A 403 -0.90 8.29 -11.74
C ASP A 403 -1.65 8.56 -13.05
N ASP A 404 -2.98 8.56 -13.00
CA ASP A 404 -3.84 8.88 -14.15
C ASP A 404 -3.61 10.33 -14.63
N PHE A 405 -3.44 11.28 -13.70
CA PHE A 405 -3.23 12.69 -14.03
C PHE A 405 -1.88 12.95 -14.71
N PHE A 406 -0.80 12.37 -14.20
CA PHE A 406 0.54 12.53 -14.78
C PHE A 406 0.84 11.56 -15.93
N GLY A 407 -0.08 10.64 -16.22
CA GLY A 407 0.12 9.62 -17.25
C GLY A 407 1.17 8.58 -16.83
N PHE A 408 1.36 8.33 -15.54
CA PHE A 408 2.11 7.18 -15.01
C PHE A 408 1.30 5.89 -15.13
N VAL A 409 0.72 5.70 -16.31
CA VAL A 409 -0.14 4.59 -16.68
C VAL A 409 0.39 3.94 -17.94
N GLU A 410 -0.03 2.72 -18.20
CA GLU A 410 0.37 2.06 -19.44
C GLU A 410 -0.33 2.66 -20.65
N LYS A 411 0.43 2.89 -21.73
CA LYS A 411 -0.02 3.59 -22.95
C LYS A 411 -1.15 2.88 -23.73
N GLU A 412 -1.66 1.75 -23.26
CA GLU A 412 -2.76 1.01 -23.89
C GLU A 412 -3.88 0.60 -22.91
N GLY A 413 -3.84 1.08 -21.67
CA GLY A 413 -4.85 0.71 -20.65
C GLY A 413 -4.92 -0.79 -20.35
N ASP A 414 -3.85 -1.53 -20.69
CA ASP A 414 -3.84 -2.99 -20.65
C ASP A 414 -3.05 -3.55 -19.47
N GLU A 415 -3.40 -3.06 -18.28
CA GLU A 415 -2.91 -3.57 -17.00
C GLU A 415 -2.93 -5.10 -16.97
N ARG A 416 -3.98 -5.72 -17.55
CA ARG A 416 -4.12 -7.17 -17.66
C ARG A 416 -3.04 -7.81 -18.52
N LYS A 417 -2.79 -7.31 -19.75
CA LYS A 417 -1.72 -7.83 -20.59
C LYS A 417 -0.36 -7.64 -19.95
N THR A 418 -0.12 -6.57 -19.20
CA THR A 418 1.17 -6.40 -18.53
C THR A 418 1.34 -7.39 -17.39
N VAL A 419 0.32 -7.57 -16.56
CA VAL A 419 0.37 -8.61 -15.53
C VAL A 419 0.56 -9.99 -16.17
N GLN A 420 -0.19 -10.31 -17.22
CA GLN A 420 -0.07 -11.58 -17.91
C GLN A 420 1.33 -11.78 -18.53
N ARG A 421 1.86 -10.78 -19.23
CA ARG A 421 3.23 -10.81 -19.78
C ARG A 421 4.29 -10.95 -18.69
N GLY A 422 4.11 -10.28 -17.56
CA GLY A 422 4.99 -10.39 -16.39
C GLY A 422 4.98 -11.80 -15.81
N VAL A 423 3.80 -12.39 -15.63
CA VAL A 423 3.62 -13.78 -15.18
C VAL A 423 4.26 -14.77 -16.17
N GLU A 424 4.00 -14.63 -17.46
CA GLU A 424 4.56 -15.49 -18.51
C GLU A 424 6.10 -15.39 -18.58
N ARG A 425 6.64 -14.17 -18.53
CA ARG A 425 8.10 -13.93 -18.51
C ARG A 425 8.77 -14.66 -17.35
N ARG A 426 8.21 -14.56 -16.14
CA ARG A 426 8.80 -15.22 -14.96
C ARG A 426 8.62 -16.73 -14.95
N LYS A 427 7.49 -17.26 -15.44
CA LYS A 427 7.33 -18.71 -15.65
C LYS A 427 8.46 -19.23 -16.53
N LYS A 428 8.84 -18.49 -17.58
CA LYS A 428 9.96 -18.82 -18.45
C LYS A 428 11.31 -18.75 -17.72
N GLU A 429 11.58 -17.66 -16.99
CA GLU A 429 12.82 -17.49 -16.21
C GLU A 429 13.01 -18.60 -15.16
N GLN A 430 11.94 -19.03 -14.48
CA GLN A 430 11.98 -20.14 -13.53
C GLN A 430 12.28 -21.47 -14.21
N GLN A 431 11.68 -21.73 -15.38
CA GLN A 431 11.96 -22.93 -16.16
C GLN A 431 13.43 -22.96 -16.62
N GLU A 432 13.97 -21.82 -17.05
CA GLU A 432 15.38 -21.70 -17.43
C GLU A 432 16.31 -21.95 -16.23
N GLN A 433 15.99 -21.41 -15.04
CA GLN A 433 16.76 -21.65 -13.82
C GLN A 433 16.74 -23.13 -13.40
N LEU A 434 15.58 -23.78 -13.45
CA LEU A 434 15.45 -25.22 -13.15
C LEU A 434 16.27 -26.07 -14.13
N GLN A 435 16.27 -25.74 -15.42
CA GLN A 435 17.08 -26.43 -16.42
C GLN A 435 18.58 -26.25 -16.14
N LEU A 436 19.01 -25.03 -15.77
CA LEU A 436 20.41 -24.77 -15.41
C LEU A 436 20.83 -25.54 -14.15
N GLN A 437 19.96 -25.64 -13.15
CA GLN A 437 20.23 -26.41 -11.94
C GLN A 437 20.37 -27.90 -12.24
N GLN A 438 19.47 -28.48 -13.03
CA GLN A 438 19.55 -29.88 -13.45
C GLN A 438 20.83 -30.17 -14.26
N GLN A 439 21.28 -29.23 -15.10
CA GLN A 439 22.54 -29.36 -15.83
C GLN A 439 23.76 -29.32 -14.91
N GLN A 440 23.73 -28.54 -13.82
CA GLN A 440 24.82 -28.48 -12.84
C GLN A 440 24.88 -29.78 -12.02
N GLU A 441 23.74 -30.24 -11.49
CA GLU A 441 23.64 -31.49 -10.74
C GLU A 441 24.07 -32.71 -11.58
N GLY A 442 23.73 -32.72 -12.88
CA GLY A 442 24.19 -33.76 -13.80
C GLY A 442 25.70 -33.76 -14.05
N LYS A 443 26.35 -32.59 -14.07
CA LYS A 443 27.81 -32.48 -14.21
C LYS A 443 28.53 -32.93 -12.94
N ASP A 444 28.02 -32.56 -11.77
CA ASP A 444 28.62 -32.92 -10.48
C ASP A 444 28.46 -34.43 -10.20
N GLY A 445 27.34 -35.03 -10.58
CA GLY A 445 27.11 -36.47 -10.48
C GLY A 445 28.07 -37.31 -11.35
N LEU A 446 28.40 -36.83 -12.56
CA LEU A 446 29.39 -37.49 -13.42
C LEU A 446 30.81 -37.38 -12.85
N ALA A 447 31.18 -36.20 -12.35
CA ALA A 447 32.49 -35.98 -11.73
C ALA A 447 32.71 -36.85 -10.48
N GLY A 448 31.69 -37.03 -9.64
CA GLY A 448 31.75 -37.85 -8.41
C GLY A 448 31.88 -39.37 -8.63
N SER A 449 31.57 -39.88 -9.82
CA SER A 449 31.68 -41.32 -10.15
C SER A 449 33.07 -41.74 -10.64
N SER A 450 33.98 -40.79 -10.84
CA SER A 450 35.33 -41.01 -11.37
C SER A 450 36.44 -41.03 -10.33
N SER A 451 36.09 -40.96 -9.04
CA SER A 451 36.96 -41.15 -7.86
C SER A 451 36.55 -42.38 -7.09
#